data_AF-A0A1I5HK50-F1
#
_entry.id   AF-A0A1I5HK50-F1
#
_cell.length_a   1.000
_cell.length_b   1.000
_cell.length_c   1.000
_cell.angle_alpha   90.00
_cell.angle_beta   90.00
_cell.angle_gamma   90.00
#
_symmetry.space_group_name_H-M   'P 1'
#
loop_
_entity.id
_entity.type
_entity.pdbx_description
1 polymer ?
#
loop_
_entity_poly.entity_id
_entity_poly.type
_entity_poly.pdbx_seq_one_letter_code
_entity_poly.pdbx_strand_id
1 'polypeptide(L)'
;MEAIIFCGIQATGKTGFYKEHFLQTHIRISLDLLKSRYREDLFLEACFKGSQPFVVDNTNPGKAEREKYISLARQHKFKVKGYYFQSRLEEALERNSLRTGKALVPKIGVLNTYKKLEIPSLEEGFDELYYVMLDTNGFTIKAWDHEI
;
A
#
# COMPACT_ATOMS: atom_id res chain seq x y z
N MET A 1 -18.42 -0.13 3.56
CA MET A 1 -17.41 0.29 2.57
C MET A 1 -16.04 0.14 3.18
N GLU A 2 -15.01 -0.08 2.37
CA GLU A 2 -13.66 -0.35 2.84
C GLU A 2 -12.61 0.53 2.17
N ALA A 3 -11.60 0.91 2.95
CA ALA A 3 -10.43 1.65 2.54
C ALA A 3 -9.22 0.76 2.75
N ILE A 4 -8.55 0.40 1.66
CA ILE A 4 -7.41 -0.50 1.68
C ILE A 4 -6.13 0.33 1.58
N ILE A 5 -5.20 0.11 2.51
CA ILE A 5 -3.91 0.81 2.54
C ILE A 5 -2.80 -0.20 2.35
N PHE A 6 -2.06 -0.07 1.25
CA PHE A 6 -0.87 -0.88 1.03
C PHE A 6 0.33 -0.29 1.77
N CYS A 7 1.09 -1.18 2.41
CA CYS A 7 2.27 -0.84 3.19
C CYS A 7 3.44 -1.70 2.70
N GLY A 8 4.53 -1.10 2.24
CA GLY A 8 5.72 -1.86 1.86
C GLY A 8 6.58 -1.17 0.81
N ILE A 9 7.81 -1.64 0.65
CA ILE A 9 8.79 -1.03 -0.27
C ILE A 9 8.40 -1.20 -1.74
N GLN A 10 8.97 -0.38 -2.62
CA GLN A 10 8.75 -0.50 -4.06
C GLN A 10 9.20 -1.87 -4.56
N ALA A 11 8.60 -2.33 -5.67
CA ALA A 11 8.89 -3.64 -6.28
C ALA A 11 8.48 -4.89 -5.49
N THR A 12 7.64 -4.78 -4.44
CA THR A 12 7.07 -5.92 -3.71
C THR A 12 5.78 -6.50 -4.32
N GLY A 13 5.45 -6.15 -5.56
CA GLY A 13 4.27 -6.71 -6.25
C GLY A 13 2.92 -6.04 -5.94
N LYS A 14 2.87 -4.94 -5.16
CA LYS A 14 1.64 -4.20 -4.84
C LYS A 14 0.70 -3.94 -6.02
N THR A 15 1.23 -3.43 -7.14
CA THR A 15 0.42 -3.17 -8.35
C THR A 15 -0.08 -4.46 -9.00
N GLY A 16 0.67 -5.56 -8.88
CA GLY A 16 0.21 -6.89 -9.31
C GLY A 16 -0.93 -7.38 -8.44
N PHE A 17 -0.76 -7.30 -7.11
CA PHE A 17 -1.77 -7.66 -6.13
C PHE A 17 -3.06 -6.85 -6.29
N TYR A 18 -2.95 -5.55 -6.55
CA TYR A 18 -4.10 -4.71 -6.89
C TYR A 18 -4.84 -5.23 -8.13
N LYS A 19 -4.10 -5.56 -9.19
CA LYS A 19 -4.70 -6.04 -10.44
C LYS A 19 -5.45 -7.35 -10.25
N GLU A 20 -4.93 -8.23 -9.40
CA GLU A 20 -5.48 -9.55 -9.18
C GLU A 20 -6.69 -9.55 -8.22
N HIS A 21 -6.64 -8.76 -7.15
CA HIS A 21 -7.65 -8.82 -6.09
C HIS A 21 -8.65 -7.65 -6.08
N PHE A 22 -8.26 -6.47 -6.59
CA PHE A 22 -9.02 -5.23 -6.36
C PHE A 22 -9.39 -4.46 -7.62
N LEU A 23 -8.89 -4.85 -8.80
CA LEU A 23 -9.10 -4.12 -10.05
C LEU A 23 -10.59 -3.92 -10.41
N GLN A 24 -11.42 -4.92 -10.15
CA GLN A 24 -12.84 -4.90 -10.50
C GLN A 24 -13.73 -4.33 -9.40
N THR A 25 -13.18 -4.12 -8.19
CA THR A 25 -13.98 -3.82 -7.00
C THR A 25 -13.64 -2.48 -6.37
N HIS A 26 -12.40 -2.00 -6.50
CA HIS A 26 -11.92 -0.80 -5.82
C HIS A 26 -11.33 0.21 -6.80
N ILE A 27 -11.40 1.49 -6.45
CA ILE A 27 -10.66 2.54 -7.15
C ILE A 27 -9.19 2.52 -6.70
N ARG A 28 -8.26 2.54 -7.66
CA ARG A 28 -6.82 2.74 -7.36
C ARG A 28 -6.52 4.21 -7.14
N ILE A 29 -5.98 4.53 -5.97
CA ILE A 29 -5.40 5.83 -5.64
C ILE A 29 -3.90 5.63 -5.52
N SER A 30 -3.12 6.25 -6.41
CA SER A 30 -1.66 6.18 -6.39
C SER A 30 -1.06 7.52 -6.78
N LEU A 31 -0.08 7.98 -6.01
CA LEU A 31 0.60 9.25 -6.22
C LEU A 31 1.38 9.26 -7.54
N ASP A 32 1.86 8.10 -8.01
CA ASP A 32 2.55 7.96 -9.29
C ASP A 32 1.60 8.28 -10.48
N LEU A 33 0.33 7.88 -10.38
CA LEU A 33 -0.71 8.17 -11.37
C LEU A 33 -1.21 9.62 -11.26
N LEU A 34 -1.44 10.09 -10.03
CA LEU A 34 -2.08 11.38 -9.79
C LEU A 34 -1.12 12.57 -9.87
N LYS A 35 0.20 12.33 -9.67
CA LYS A 35 1.31 13.30 -9.77
C LYS A 35 1.25 14.49 -8.81
N SER A 36 0.23 14.58 -7.96
CA SER A 36 0.04 15.67 -7.00
C SER A 36 -0.78 15.21 -5.80
N ARG A 37 -0.37 15.64 -4.60
CA ARG A 37 -1.10 15.42 -3.35
C ARG A 37 -2.48 16.05 -3.35
N TYR A 38 -2.61 17.23 -3.97
CA TYR A 38 -3.91 17.88 -4.12
C TYR A 38 -4.92 17.01 -4.91
N ARG A 39 -4.45 16.36 -5.99
CA ARG A 39 -5.29 15.44 -6.76
C ARG A 39 -5.62 14.17 -5.99
N GLU A 40 -4.66 13.66 -5.22
CA GLU A 40 -4.90 12.54 -4.29
C GLU A 40 -6.02 12.87 -3.29
N ASP A 41 -5.98 14.05 -2.68
CA ASP A 41 -6.99 14.50 -1.72
C ASP A 41 -8.37 14.66 -2.37
N LEU A 42 -8.44 15.21 -3.58
CA LEU A 42 -9.70 15.30 -4.34
C LEU A 42 -10.29 13.92 -4.66
N PHE A 43 -9.46 12.96 -5.07
CA PHE A 43 -9.92 11.60 -5.38
C PHE A 43 -10.39 10.87 -4.12
N LEU A 44 -9.69 11.04 -2.99
CA LEU A 44 -10.11 10.51 -1.70
C LEU A 44 -11.47 11.09 -1.31
N GLU A 45 -11.64 12.41 -1.38
CA GLU A 45 -12.91 13.05 -1.07
C GLU A 45 -14.06 12.55 -1.95
N ALA A 46 -13.80 12.38 -3.26
CA ALA A 46 -14.78 11.81 -4.18
C ALA A 46 -15.15 10.37 -3.80
N CYS A 47 -14.18 9.53 -3.41
CA CYS A 47 -14.44 8.17 -2.95
C CYS A 47 -15.27 8.16 -1.67
N PHE A 48 -14.96 9.04 -0.72
CA PHE A 48 -15.74 9.15 0.52
C PHE A 48 -17.18 9.62 0.26
N LYS A 49 -17.37 10.66 -0.56
CA LYS A 49 -18.69 11.17 -0.93
C LYS A 49 -19.51 10.13 -1.69
N GLY A 50 -18.88 9.42 -2.63
CA GLY A 50 -19.52 8.36 -3.42
C GLY A 50 -19.68 7.05 -2.68
N SER A 51 -19.20 6.93 -1.43
CA SER A 51 -19.09 5.67 -0.70
C SER A 51 -18.36 4.59 -1.52
N GLN A 52 -17.41 4.96 -2.37
CA GLN A 52 -16.73 4.03 -3.25
C GLN A 52 -15.54 3.38 -2.53
N PRO A 53 -15.44 2.04 -2.49
CA PRO A 53 -14.26 1.37 -1.96
C PRO A 53 -13.00 1.69 -2.78
N PHE A 54 -11.87 1.87 -2.11
CA PHE A 54 -10.63 2.29 -2.76
C PHE A 54 -9.39 1.62 -2.15
N VAL A 55 -8.31 1.59 -2.92
CA VAL A 55 -6.99 1.12 -2.52
C VAL A 55 -5.97 2.24 -2.68
N VAL A 56 -5.25 2.56 -1.62
CA VAL A 56 -4.07 3.44 -1.64
C VAL A 56 -2.85 2.60 -1.99
N ASP A 57 -2.50 2.56 -3.29
CA ASP A 57 -1.31 1.89 -3.82
C ASP A 57 -0.11 2.87 -3.84
N ASN A 58 0.29 3.26 -2.63
CA ASN A 58 1.51 4.01 -2.36
C ASN A 58 2.45 3.13 -1.50
N THR A 59 3.70 3.58 -1.28
CA THR A 59 4.65 2.85 -0.44
C THR A 59 4.33 2.92 1.05
N ASN A 60 3.73 4.05 1.49
CA ASN A 60 3.33 4.36 2.88
C ASN A 60 4.27 3.77 3.96
N PRO A 61 5.59 4.05 3.89
CA PRO A 61 6.58 3.38 4.72
C PRO A 61 6.40 3.70 6.21
N GLY A 62 6.04 4.94 6.57
CA GLY A 62 5.92 5.37 7.96
C GLY A 62 4.47 5.41 8.49
N LYS A 63 4.34 5.40 9.83
CA LYS A 63 3.05 5.52 10.54
C LYS A 63 2.33 6.83 10.18
N ALA A 64 3.06 7.96 10.16
CA ALA A 64 2.48 9.27 9.86
C ALA A 64 1.84 9.35 8.45
N GLU A 65 2.40 8.65 7.47
CA GLU A 65 1.81 8.60 6.11
C GLU A 65 0.51 7.79 6.11
N ARG A 66 0.45 6.71 6.89
CA ARG A 66 -0.74 5.86 7.01
C ARG A 66 -1.83 6.53 7.83
N GLU A 67 -1.47 7.20 8.91
CA GLU A 67 -2.37 7.91 9.82
C GLU A 67 -3.31 8.87 9.08
N LYS A 68 -2.79 9.60 8.07
CA LYS A 68 -3.61 10.48 7.22
C LYS A 68 -4.79 9.72 6.59
N TYR A 69 -4.51 8.58 5.94
CA TYR A 69 -5.54 7.80 5.26
C TYR A 69 -6.48 7.10 6.24
N ILE A 70 -5.93 6.55 7.33
CA ILE A 70 -6.72 5.87 8.37
C ILE A 70 -7.70 6.86 9.01
N SER A 71 -7.22 8.03 9.41
CA SER A 71 -8.04 9.05 10.07
C SER A 71 -9.19 9.51 9.18
N LEU A 72 -8.91 9.82 7.91
CA LEU A 72 -9.94 10.21 6.94
C LEU A 72 -10.96 9.08 6.71
N ALA A 73 -10.50 7.86 6.49
CA ALA A 73 -11.39 6.72 6.27
C ALA A 73 -12.32 6.47 7.48
N ARG A 74 -11.79 6.56 8.71
CA ARG A 74 -12.57 6.41 9.94
C ARG A 74 -13.59 7.53 10.12
N GLN A 75 -13.23 8.78 9.83
CA GLN A 75 -14.17 9.91 9.86
C GLN A 75 -15.38 9.68 8.95
N HIS A 76 -15.15 9.04 7.80
CA HIS A 76 -16.19 8.67 6.84
C HIS A 76 -16.81 7.28 7.08
N LYS A 77 -16.51 6.62 8.22
CA LYS A 77 -17.03 5.30 8.61
C LYS A 77 -16.68 4.16 7.64
N PHE A 78 -15.57 4.26 6.94
CA PHE A 78 -15.01 3.17 6.13
C PHE A 78 -14.28 2.18 7.05
N LYS A 79 -14.38 0.89 6.73
CA LYS A 79 -13.55 -0.15 7.34
C LYS A 79 -12.14 -0.06 6.77
N VAL A 80 -11.14 0.13 7.61
CA VAL A 80 -9.76 0.35 7.21
C VAL A 80 -9.00 -0.97 7.26
N LYS A 81 -8.53 -1.45 6.10
CA LYS A 81 -7.73 -2.68 5.99
C LYS A 81 -6.31 -2.35 5.55
N GLY A 82 -5.31 -2.86 6.23
CA GLY A 82 -3.91 -2.71 5.85
C GLY A 82 -3.35 -4.01 5.25
N TYR A 83 -2.61 -3.89 4.15
CA TYR A 83 -1.86 -5.01 3.57
C TYR A 83 -0.38 -4.67 3.62
N TYR A 84 0.34 -5.37 4.49
CA TYR A 84 1.79 -5.27 4.59
C TYR A 84 2.45 -6.25 3.64
N PHE A 85 3.17 -5.74 2.65
CA PHE A 85 3.92 -6.55 1.70
C PHE A 85 5.33 -6.79 2.25
N GLN A 86 5.67 -8.06 2.39
CA GLN A 86 6.98 -8.49 2.84
C GLN A 86 8.07 -7.77 2.03
N SER A 87 8.88 -7.00 2.75
CA SER A 87 9.90 -6.12 2.18
C SER A 87 11.27 -6.77 2.33
N ARG A 88 11.55 -7.82 1.54
CA ARG A 88 12.90 -8.39 1.41
C ARG A 88 13.73 -7.46 0.54
N LEU A 89 14.63 -6.71 1.16
CA LEU A 89 15.43 -5.67 0.50
C LEU A 89 16.23 -6.24 -0.68
N GLU A 90 16.82 -7.43 -0.53
CA GLU A 90 17.59 -8.10 -1.59
C GLU A 90 16.72 -8.45 -2.80
N GLU A 91 15.59 -9.11 -2.59
CA GLU A 91 14.65 -9.45 -3.67
C GLU A 91 14.05 -8.21 -4.34
N ALA A 92 13.77 -7.15 -3.57
CA ALA A 92 13.28 -5.89 -4.10
C ALA A 92 14.33 -5.18 -4.97
N LEU A 93 15.62 -5.25 -4.58
CA LEU A 93 16.72 -4.72 -5.36
C LEU A 93 16.95 -5.53 -6.65
N GLU A 94 16.87 -6.86 -6.59
CA GLU A 94 16.95 -7.73 -7.77
C GLU A 94 15.78 -7.46 -8.74
N ARG A 95 14.54 -7.50 -8.26
CA ARG A 95 13.35 -7.19 -9.09
C ARG A 95 13.39 -5.78 -9.66
N ASN A 96 13.91 -4.81 -8.91
CA ASN A 96 14.09 -3.46 -9.40
C ASN A 96 15.19 -3.38 -10.47
N SER A 97 16.28 -4.15 -10.35
CA SER A 97 17.35 -4.19 -11.35
C SER A 97 16.90 -4.74 -12.72
N LEU A 98 15.85 -5.57 -12.72
CA LEU A 98 15.22 -6.08 -13.93
C LEU A 98 14.30 -5.06 -14.62
N ARG A 99 14.02 -3.91 -14.00
CA ARG A 99 13.18 -2.86 -14.58
C ARG A 99 14.01 -1.92 -15.43
N THR A 100 13.41 -1.44 -16.52
CA THR A 100 14.02 -0.46 -17.43
C THR A 100 13.23 0.84 -17.47
N GLY A 101 13.89 1.94 -17.84
CA GLY A 101 13.27 3.25 -17.98
C GLY A 101 12.79 3.85 -16.65
N LYS A 102 11.64 4.55 -16.67
CA LYS A 102 11.09 5.25 -15.49
C LYS A 102 10.65 4.33 -14.35
N ALA A 103 10.55 3.03 -14.60
CA ALA A 103 10.23 2.03 -13.59
C ALA A 103 11.45 1.56 -12.78
N LEU A 104 12.67 1.89 -13.23
CA LEU A 104 13.92 1.63 -12.50
C LEU A 104 14.08 2.69 -11.40
N VAL A 105 13.96 2.27 -10.14
CA VAL A 105 14.16 3.14 -9.00
C VAL A 105 15.65 3.17 -8.65
N PRO A 106 16.27 4.34 -8.39
CA PRO A 106 17.63 4.39 -7.86
C PRO A 106 17.76 3.56 -6.57
N LYS A 107 18.83 2.78 -6.41
CA LYS A 107 19.07 1.94 -5.21
C LYS A 107 18.93 2.74 -3.90
N ILE A 108 19.39 4.00 -3.89
CA ILE A 108 19.28 4.91 -2.74
C ILE A 108 17.80 5.19 -2.38
N GLY A 109 16.91 5.29 -3.36
CA GLY A 109 15.48 5.45 -3.14
C GLY A 109 14.85 4.26 -2.44
N VAL A 110 15.18 3.04 -2.90
CA VAL A 110 14.72 1.79 -2.28
C VAL A 110 15.23 1.67 -0.84
N LEU A 111 16.50 1.98 -0.60
CA LEU A 111 17.12 1.95 0.72
C LEU A 111 16.51 2.99 1.67
N ASN A 112 16.25 4.21 1.20
CA ASN A 112 15.62 5.25 2.01
C ASN A 112 14.19 4.89 2.40
N THR A 113 13.42 4.29 1.50
CA THR A 113 12.08 3.79 1.82
C THR A 113 12.14 2.64 2.82
N TYR A 114 13.10 1.72 2.67
CA TYR A 114 13.30 0.61 3.62
C TYR A 114 13.68 1.11 5.02
N LYS A 115 14.58 2.10 5.13
CA LYS A 115 14.95 2.69 6.42
C LYS A 115 13.79 3.39 7.14
N LYS A 116 12.81 3.89 6.40
CA LYS A 116 11.60 4.52 6.94
C LYS A 116 10.46 3.54 7.14
N LEU A 117 10.65 2.27 6.79
CA LEU A 117 9.60 1.27 6.86
C LEU A 117 9.33 0.92 8.30
N GLU A 118 8.18 1.33 8.79
CA GLU A 118 7.63 0.93 10.07
C GLU A 118 6.60 -0.17 9.84
N ILE A 119 6.74 -1.28 10.57
CA ILE A 119 5.78 -2.38 10.54
C ILE A 119 4.41 -1.84 11.00
N PRO A 120 3.33 -2.04 10.21
CA PRO A 120 2.01 -1.56 10.60
C PRO A 120 1.50 -2.33 11.82
N SER A 121 0.69 -1.65 12.62
CA SER A 121 0.11 -2.16 13.87
C SER A 121 -1.36 -1.80 13.95
N LEU A 122 -2.17 -2.65 14.58
CA LEU A 122 -3.61 -2.38 14.77
C LEU A 122 -3.84 -1.09 15.59
N GLU A 123 -2.88 -0.72 16.44
CA GLU A 123 -2.89 0.53 17.23
C GLU A 123 -2.96 1.79 16.37
N GLU A 124 -2.57 1.72 15.10
CA GLU A 124 -2.72 2.85 14.15
C GLU A 124 -4.17 3.13 13.76
N GLY A 125 -5.11 2.24 14.10
CA GLY A 125 -6.54 2.39 13.82
C GLY A 125 -7.04 1.56 12.63
N PHE A 126 -6.27 0.55 12.21
CA PHE A 126 -6.71 -0.48 11.26
C PHE A 126 -7.77 -1.37 11.91
N ASP A 127 -8.84 -1.67 11.16
CA ASP A 127 -9.82 -2.67 11.58
C ASP A 127 -9.31 -4.09 11.30
N GLU A 128 -8.54 -4.27 10.22
CA GLU A 128 -7.89 -5.54 9.86
C GLU A 128 -6.51 -5.29 9.26
N LEU A 129 -5.57 -6.17 9.57
CA LEU A 129 -4.25 -6.20 8.96
C LEU A 129 -4.00 -7.55 8.30
N TYR A 130 -3.28 -7.53 7.18
CA TYR A 130 -2.88 -8.71 6.44
C TYR A 130 -1.40 -8.63 6.09
N TYR A 131 -0.74 -9.77 6.13
CA TYR A 131 0.63 -9.95 5.68
C TYR A 131 0.63 -10.62 4.30
N VAL A 132 1.27 -9.98 3.33
CA VAL A 132 1.34 -10.45 1.94
C VAL A 132 2.78 -10.83 1.60
N MET A 133 2.96 -12.06 1.16
CA MET A 133 4.22 -12.57 0.60
C MET A 133 4.05 -12.79 -0.90
N LEU A 134 5.10 -12.51 -1.66
CA LEU A 134 5.15 -12.82 -3.10
C LEU A 134 6.32 -13.79 -3.33
N ASP A 135 5.98 -15.05 -3.56
CA ASP A 135 6.92 -16.11 -3.95
C ASP A 135 6.79 -16.45 -5.44
N THR A 136 7.47 -17.50 -5.90
CA THR A 136 7.42 -17.97 -7.30
C THR A 136 6.06 -18.53 -7.73
N ASN A 137 5.21 -18.94 -6.77
CA ASN A 137 3.91 -19.55 -6.99
C ASN A 137 2.77 -18.52 -6.90
N GLY A 138 3.02 -17.29 -6.44
CA GLY A 138 2.06 -16.19 -6.44
C GLY A 138 2.02 -15.40 -5.13
N PHE A 139 0.88 -14.75 -4.88
CA PHE A 139 0.64 -13.99 -3.66
C PHE A 139 0.05 -14.88 -2.56
N THR A 140 0.75 -14.98 -1.42
CA THR A 140 0.21 -15.59 -0.21
C THR A 140 -0.24 -14.50 0.76
N ILE A 141 -1.53 -14.49 1.12
CA ILE A 141 -2.11 -13.57 2.09
C ILE A 141 -2.30 -14.31 3.42
N LYS A 142 -1.75 -13.78 4.50
CA LYS A 142 -1.97 -14.25 5.87
C LYS A 142 -2.68 -13.17 6.67
N ALA A 143 -3.59 -13.56 7.56
CA ALA A 143 -4.08 -12.65 8.58
C ALA A 143 -2.92 -12.18 9.46
N TRP A 144 -3.02 -10.98 10.00
CA TRP A 144 -2.02 -10.47 10.95
C TRP A 144 -2.09 -11.27 12.25
N ASP A 145 -1.23 -12.27 12.36
CA ASP A 145 -1.00 -12.98 13.61
C ASP A 145 0.10 -12.27 14.39
N HIS A 146 -0.12 -12.04 15.68
CA HIS A 146 0.80 -11.29 16.56
C HIS A 146 2.13 -12.03 16.84
N GLU A 147 2.37 -13.17 16.20
CA GLU A 147 3.58 -13.96 16.35
C GLU A 147 4.56 -13.65 15.20
N ILE A 148 5.32 -12.56 15.37
CA ILE A 148 6.62 -12.37 14.71
C ILE A 148 7.68 -13.07 15.55
#